data_AF-A0A0C9PUM1-F1
#
_entry.id   AF-A0A0C9PUM1-F1
#
_cell.length_a   1.000
_cell.length_b   1.000
_cell.length_c   1.000
_cell.angle_alpha   90.00
_cell.angle_beta   90.00
_cell.angle_gamma   90.00
#
_symmetry.space_group_name_H-M   'P 1'
#
loop_
_entity.id
_entity.type
_entity.pdbx_description
1 polymer ?
#
loop_
_entity_poly.entity_id
_entity_poly.type
_entity_poly.pdbx_seq_one_letter_code
_entity_poly.pdbx_strand_id
1 'polypeptide(L)'
;MKNDMMALLPIPEDYHVVQTDVRKRNKVQVTVDRYQNVDEVTPNNKHLTLVTDRNGNLISFNASTFKNGGKLPSADKALRQAITLFSQLDQNYADGLSYMRTEQQERHYEDNGMQVSAPVYWIKFAHRNGSYNWVTIGPDNQIIEIERESFWDYFRNRRATEMWNYDNWVLARQGKIPQLAAPDALA
;
A
#
# COMPACT_ATOMS: atom_id res chain seq x y z
N MET A 1 -2.13 -19.22 -7.86
CA MET A 1 -2.58 -17.81 -7.85
C MET A 1 -2.36 -17.13 -6.50
N LYS A 2 -3.12 -17.43 -5.41
CA LYS A 2 -2.90 -16.75 -4.12
C LYS A 2 -1.49 -16.99 -3.53
N ASN A 3 -0.99 -18.23 -3.57
CA ASN A 3 0.36 -18.56 -3.09
C ASN A 3 1.48 -17.89 -3.90
N ASP A 4 1.32 -17.76 -5.22
CA ASP A 4 2.36 -17.18 -6.10
C ASP A 4 2.50 -15.66 -5.88
N MET A 5 1.38 -14.97 -5.65
CA MET A 5 1.37 -13.54 -5.30
C MET A 5 2.03 -13.30 -3.94
N MET A 6 1.71 -14.11 -2.93
CA MET A 6 2.27 -13.94 -1.57
C MET A 6 3.79 -14.09 -1.55
N ALA A 7 4.36 -14.94 -2.43
CA ALA A 7 5.80 -15.11 -2.57
C ALA A 7 6.54 -13.86 -3.08
N LEU A 8 5.82 -12.89 -3.64
CA LEU A 8 6.39 -11.61 -4.11
C LEU A 8 6.41 -10.54 -3.00
N LEU A 9 5.70 -10.76 -1.89
CA LEU A 9 5.53 -9.77 -0.84
C LEU A 9 6.47 -10.07 0.34
N PRO A 10 7.14 -9.06 0.90
CA PRO A 10 8.05 -9.25 2.03
C PRO A 10 7.27 -9.37 3.35
N ILE A 11 6.55 -10.49 3.52
CA ILE A 11 5.82 -10.80 4.76
C ILE A 11 6.78 -11.56 5.68
N PRO A 12 7.09 -11.06 6.90
CA PRO A 12 7.95 -11.76 7.84
C PRO A 12 7.34 -13.10 8.30
N GLU A 13 8.17 -14.08 8.62
CA GLU A 13 7.73 -15.44 8.99
C GLU A 13 6.92 -15.46 10.30
N ASP A 14 7.17 -14.52 11.21
CA ASP A 14 6.47 -14.40 12.50
C ASP A 14 5.14 -13.63 12.42
N TYR A 15 4.71 -13.23 11.21
CA TYR A 15 3.47 -12.49 11.01
C TYR A 15 2.34 -13.41 10.55
N HIS A 16 1.19 -13.28 11.19
CA HIS A 16 -0.04 -13.98 10.84
C HIS A 16 -1.20 -13.00 10.68
N VAL A 17 -2.27 -13.46 10.02
CA VAL A 17 -3.50 -12.68 9.91
C VAL A 17 -4.14 -12.55 11.28
N VAL A 18 -4.33 -11.32 11.74
CA VAL A 18 -4.99 -11.00 13.03
C VAL A 18 -6.39 -10.42 12.84
N GLN A 19 -6.67 -9.90 11.65
CA GLN A 19 -8.00 -9.42 11.28
C GLN A 19 -8.22 -9.59 9.78
N THR A 20 -9.41 -10.07 9.42
CA THR A 20 -9.93 -10.07 8.04
C THR A 20 -11.26 -9.34 8.01
N ASP A 21 -11.36 -8.34 7.14
CA ASP A 21 -12.60 -7.61 6.88
C ASP A 21 -12.99 -7.72 5.42
N VAL A 22 -14.30 -7.74 5.15
CA VAL A 22 -14.84 -7.56 3.81
C VAL A 22 -15.38 -6.13 3.68
N ARG A 23 -14.78 -5.34 2.78
CA ARG A 23 -15.08 -3.91 2.61
C ARG A 23 -15.49 -3.60 1.18
N LYS A 24 -15.88 -2.35 0.94
CA LYS A 24 -16.05 -1.81 -0.41
C LYS A 24 -14.92 -0.83 -0.71
N ARG A 25 -14.32 -0.94 -1.88
CA ARG A 25 -13.35 0.00 -2.44
C ARG A 25 -13.74 0.28 -3.88
N ASN A 26 -13.88 1.53 -4.30
CA ASN A 26 -14.36 1.89 -5.63
C ASN A 26 -15.68 1.19 -6.01
N LYS A 27 -16.63 1.08 -5.06
CA LYS A 27 -17.92 0.38 -5.23
C LYS A 27 -17.83 -1.14 -5.46
N VAL A 28 -16.63 -1.72 -5.53
CA VAL A 28 -16.41 -3.17 -5.60
C VAL A 28 -16.04 -3.73 -4.23
N GLN A 29 -16.31 -5.01 -4.01
CA GLN A 29 -15.96 -5.67 -2.75
C GLN A 29 -14.48 -6.05 -2.77
N VAL A 30 -13.82 -5.86 -1.63
CA VAL A 30 -12.44 -6.26 -1.37
C VAL A 30 -12.33 -6.97 -0.03
N THR A 31 -11.33 -7.83 0.10
CA THR A 31 -10.92 -8.41 1.38
C THR A 31 -9.72 -7.63 1.89
N VAL A 32 -9.75 -7.23 3.16
CA VAL A 32 -8.69 -6.50 3.84
C VAL A 32 -8.15 -7.42 4.95
N ASP A 33 -6.94 -7.93 4.76
CA ASP A 33 -6.25 -8.75 5.74
C ASP A 33 -5.17 -7.91 6.44
N ARG A 34 -5.19 -7.88 7.76
CA ARG A 34 -4.13 -7.29 8.58
C ARG A 34 -3.24 -8.38 9.14
N TYR A 35 -1.93 -8.19 8.99
CA TYR A 35 -0.90 -9.08 9.49
C TYR A 35 -0.11 -8.39 10.60
N GLN A 36 0.13 -9.11 11.69
CA GLN A 36 0.97 -8.68 12.81
C GLN A 36 1.63 -9.90 13.45
N ASN A 37 2.63 -9.67 14.31
CA ASN A 37 3.20 -10.71 15.18
C ASN A 37 2.61 -10.68 16.60
N VAL A 38 1.55 -9.89 16.82
CA VAL A 38 0.76 -9.81 18.05
C VAL A 38 -0.72 -9.85 17.69
N ASP A 39 -1.53 -10.56 18.48
CA ASP A 39 -2.94 -10.84 18.15
C ASP A 39 -3.85 -9.60 18.23
N GLU A 40 -3.53 -8.64 19.10
CA GLU A 40 -4.31 -7.42 19.24
C GLU A 40 -3.97 -6.42 18.13
N VAL A 41 -4.98 -5.92 17.42
CA VAL A 41 -4.81 -4.89 16.38
C VAL A 41 -4.27 -3.60 17.00
N THR A 42 -3.07 -3.18 16.57
CA THR A 42 -2.38 -1.98 17.05
C THR A 42 -2.21 -0.97 15.91
N PRO A 43 -3.16 -0.04 15.71
CA PRO A 43 -3.10 0.93 14.62
C PRO A 43 -1.81 1.77 14.65
N ASN A 44 -1.29 2.10 13.47
CA ASN A 44 -0.05 2.83 13.21
C ASN A 44 1.23 2.15 13.73
N ASN A 45 1.12 1.01 14.41
CA ASN A 45 2.27 0.25 14.88
C ASN A 45 2.83 -0.68 13.78
N LYS A 46 3.73 -1.60 14.14
CA LYS A 46 4.19 -2.65 13.22
C LYS A 46 3.05 -3.53 12.73
N HIS A 47 2.82 -3.51 11.42
CA HIS A 47 1.83 -4.36 10.77
C HIS A 47 2.07 -4.41 9.26
N LEU A 48 1.35 -5.30 8.59
CA LEU A 48 1.13 -5.23 7.15
C LEU A 48 -0.36 -5.23 6.88
N THR A 49 -0.77 -4.55 5.81
CA THR A 49 -2.15 -4.61 5.31
C THR A 49 -2.14 -5.08 3.87
N LEU A 50 -2.96 -6.09 3.60
CA LEU A 50 -3.19 -6.64 2.27
C LEU A 50 -4.64 -6.39 1.86
N VAL A 51 -4.86 -5.80 0.70
CA VAL A 51 -6.19 -5.65 0.12
C VAL A 51 -6.25 -6.45 -1.17
N THR A 52 -7.20 -7.37 -1.27
CA THR A 52 -7.41 -8.20 -2.47
C THR A 52 -8.82 -8.03 -3.02
N ASP A 53 -8.96 -8.17 -4.34
CA ASP A 53 -10.27 -8.23 -4.98
C ASP A 53 -10.93 -9.61 -4.75
N ARG A 54 -12.15 -9.78 -5.27
CA ARG A 54 -12.90 -11.05 -5.19
C ARG A 54 -12.22 -12.23 -5.88
N ASN A 55 -11.34 -11.97 -6.83
CA ASN A 55 -10.60 -12.99 -7.58
C ASN A 55 -9.26 -13.32 -6.90
N GLY A 56 -8.93 -12.65 -5.79
CA GLY A 56 -7.69 -12.82 -5.06
C GLY A 56 -6.51 -12.02 -5.65
N ASN A 57 -6.75 -11.08 -6.57
CA ASN A 57 -5.70 -10.23 -7.10
C ASN A 57 -5.34 -9.12 -6.11
N LEU A 58 -4.06 -8.77 -6.03
CA LEU A 58 -3.55 -7.76 -5.10
C LEU A 58 -3.99 -6.35 -5.47
N ILE A 59 -4.88 -5.70 -4.72
CA ILE A 59 -5.22 -4.29 -4.95
C ILE A 59 -4.26 -3.37 -4.21
N SER A 60 -3.91 -3.71 -2.97
CA SER A 60 -3.01 -2.91 -2.16
C SER A 60 -2.19 -3.77 -1.21
N PHE A 61 -0.95 -3.32 -0.98
CA PHE A 61 -0.06 -3.84 0.05
C PHE A 61 0.57 -2.64 0.76
N ASN A 62 0.65 -2.68 2.08
CA ASN A 62 1.40 -1.73 2.89
C ASN A 62 2.15 -2.50 3.98
N ALA A 63 3.45 -2.21 4.17
CA ALA A 63 4.28 -2.85 5.17
C ALA A 63 4.95 -1.82 6.09
N SER A 64 4.47 -1.74 7.32
CA SER A 64 5.08 -1.00 8.43
C SER A 64 6.06 -1.89 9.20
N THR A 65 7.01 -2.49 8.48
CA THR A 65 8.00 -3.45 9.05
C THR A 65 9.43 -3.18 8.59
N PHE A 66 9.65 -2.08 7.86
CA PHE A 66 10.99 -1.68 7.41
C PHE A 66 11.85 -1.20 8.59
N LYS A 67 13.17 -1.18 8.37
CA LYS A 67 14.15 -0.72 9.38
C LYS A 67 14.33 0.79 9.31
N ASN A 68 14.79 1.38 10.42
CA ASN A 68 15.11 2.80 10.49
C ASN A 68 16.32 3.13 9.60
N GLY A 69 16.21 4.18 8.78
CA GLY A 69 17.24 4.61 7.83
C GLY A 69 17.46 3.60 6.70
N GLY A 70 18.70 3.51 6.21
CA GLY A 70 19.09 2.59 5.14
C GLY A 70 19.42 3.29 3.82
N LYS A 71 19.96 2.53 2.86
CA LYS A 71 20.38 3.05 1.55
C LYS A 71 19.37 2.65 0.48
N LEU A 72 18.86 3.64 -0.24
CA LEU A 72 18.05 3.41 -1.42
C LEU A 72 18.86 2.74 -2.53
N PRO A 73 18.24 1.88 -3.35
CA PRO A 73 18.81 1.49 -4.63
C PRO A 73 18.95 2.71 -5.57
N SER A 74 19.50 2.54 -6.77
CA SER A 74 19.39 3.58 -7.79
C SER A 74 17.92 3.74 -8.22
N ALA A 75 17.51 4.96 -8.58
CA ALA A 75 16.17 5.25 -9.07
C ALA A 75 15.77 4.36 -10.25
N ASP A 76 16.69 4.10 -11.18
CA ASP A 76 16.47 3.20 -12.33
C ASP A 76 16.24 1.75 -11.90
N LYS A 77 16.96 1.27 -10.87
CA LYS A 77 16.76 -0.07 -10.33
C LYS A 77 15.39 -0.18 -9.66
N ALA A 78 15.01 0.83 -8.87
CA ALA A 78 13.71 0.89 -8.22
C ALA A 78 12.55 0.92 -9.24
N LEU A 79 12.67 1.73 -10.30
CA LEU A 79 11.70 1.79 -11.38
C LEU A 79 11.56 0.44 -12.10
N ARG A 80 12.68 -0.20 -12.47
CA ARG A 80 12.64 -1.54 -13.09
C ARG A 80 11.97 -2.57 -12.18
N GLN A 81 12.28 -2.54 -10.88
CA GLN A 81 11.64 -3.42 -9.91
C GLN A 81 10.13 -3.19 -9.84
N ALA A 82 9.66 -1.94 -9.82
CA ALA A 82 8.24 -1.61 -9.80
C ALA A 82 7.50 -2.11 -11.06
N ILE A 83 8.10 -1.95 -12.24
CA ILE A 83 7.55 -2.44 -13.51
C ILE A 83 7.46 -3.97 -13.49
N THR A 84 8.55 -4.65 -13.14
CA THR A 84 8.59 -6.11 -13.04
C THR A 84 7.55 -6.63 -12.05
N LEU A 85 7.42 -5.98 -10.88
CA LEU A 85 6.45 -6.37 -9.87
C LEU A 85 5.01 -6.28 -10.38
N PHE A 86 4.62 -5.18 -11.04
CA PHE A 86 3.28 -5.08 -11.62
C PHE A 86 3.03 -6.17 -12.68
N SER A 87 4.00 -6.42 -13.57
CA SER A 87 3.92 -7.50 -14.56
C SER A 87 3.77 -8.89 -13.91
N GLN A 88 4.51 -9.17 -12.84
CA GLN A 88 4.44 -10.44 -12.13
C GLN A 88 3.13 -10.64 -11.37
N LEU A 89 2.56 -9.57 -10.83
CA LEU A 89 1.28 -9.60 -10.13
C LEU A 89 0.11 -9.80 -11.10
N ASP A 90 0.12 -9.07 -12.22
CA ASP A 90 -0.96 -9.06 -13.20
C ASP A 90 -0.50 -8.40 -14.50
N GLN A 91 -0.01 -9.20 -15.46
CA GLN A 91 0.49 -8.69 -16.74
C GLN A 91 -0.59 -7.92 -17.52
N ASN A 92 -1.84 -8.40 -17.53
CA ASN A 92 -2.92 -7.77 -18.29
C ASN A 92 -3.27 -6.38 -17.75
N TYR A 93 -3.20 -6.22 -16.43
CA TYR A 93 -3.31 -4.90 -15.79
C TYR A 93 -2.07 -4.05 -16.07
N ALA A 94 -0.87 -4.62 -15.94
CA ALA A 94 0.38 -3.91 -16.14
C ALA A 94 0.50 -3.29 -17.55
N ASP A 95 -0.05 -3.94 -18.58
CA ASP A 95 -0.07 -3.43 -19.96
C ASP A 95 -0.80 -2.08 -20.11
N GLY A 96 -1.67 -1.73 -19.17
CA GLY A 96 -2.35 -0.44 -19.16
C GLY A 96 -1.61 0.66 -18.40
N LEU A 97 -0.48 0.37 -17.75
CA LEU A 97 0.28 1.32 -16.94
C LEU A 97 1.17 2.22 -17.81
N SER A 98 1.32 3.47 -17.38
CA SER A 98 2.25 4.43 -17.95
C SER A 98 3.00 5.12 -16.83
N TYR A 99 4.33 5.01 -16.84
CA TYR A 99 5.18 5.67 -15.86
C TYR A 99 4.94 7.18 -15.88
N MET A 100 4.76 7.77 -14.70
CA MET A 100 4.61 9.21 -14.54
C MET A 100 5.88 9.85 -14.01
N ARG A 101 6.31 9.42 -12.82
CA ARG A 101 7.45 9.98 -12.10
C ARG A 101 7.83 9.12 -10.89
N THR A 102 9.05 9.32 -10.44
CA THR A 102 9.56 8.79 -9.17
C THR A 102 9.83 9.97 -8.24
N GLU A 103 9.23 9.94 -7.05
CA GLU A 103 9.47 10.92 -6.00
C GLU A 103 10.27 10.28 -4.88
N GLN A 104 11.26 10.99 -4.34
CA GLN A 104 11.92 10.59 -3.10
C GLN A 104 11.14 11.15 -1.91
N GLN A 105 10.78 10.30 -0.96
CA GLN A 105 10.04 10.66 0.24
C GLN A 105 10.59 9.91 1.46
N GLU A 106 9.99 10.16 2.62
CA GLU A 106 10.16 9.35 3.81
C GLU A 106 8.85 8.61 4.12
N ARG A 107 8.95 7.41 4.67
CA ARG A 107 7.84 6.69 5.31
C ARG A 107 8.16 6.50 6.77
N HIS A 108 7.12 6.51 7.60
CA HIS A 108 7.24 6.26 9.02
C HIS A 108 6.14 5.34 9.54
N TYR A 109 6.42 4.67 10.65
CA TYR A 109 5.45 3.97 11.48
C TYR A 109 5.93 3.98 12.93
N GLU A 110 5.08 3.55 13.87
CA GLU A 110 5.43 3.42 15.28
C GLU A 110 5.86 1.98 15.63
N ASP A 111 6.91 1.84 16.42
CA ASP A 111 7.35 0.58 17.00
C ASP A 111 7.45 0.73 18.51
N ASN A 112 6.44 0.23 19.23
CA ASN A 112 6.39 0.34 20.69
C ASN A 112 6.64 1.77 21.22
N GLY A 113 6.07 2.78 20.55
CA GLY A 113 6.22 4.19 20.91
C GLY A 113 7.45 4.90 20.34
N MET A 114 8.30 4.20 19.58
CA MET A 114 9.41 4.81 18.84
C MET A 114 9.04 4.98 17.36
N GLN A 115 9.31 6.16 16.80
CA GLN A 115 9.13 6.37 15.36
C GLN A 115 10.25 5.69 14.57
N VAL A 116 9.88 4.86 13.62
CA VAL A 116 10.79 4.26 12.64
C VAL A 116 10.58 4.97 11.32
N SER A 117 11.64 5.53 10.73
CA SER A 117 11.59 6.26 9.46
C SER A 117 12.56 5.67 8.44
N ALA A 118 12.18 5.62 7.17
CA ALA A 118 13.07 5.22 6.08
C ALA A 118 12.87 6.07 4.83
N PRO A 119 13.95 6.41 4.10
CA PRO A 119 13.82 7.02 2.78
C PRO A 119 13.22 6.02 1.81
N VAL A 120 12.37 6.49 0.89
CA VAL A 120 11.70 5.66 -0.11
C VAL A 120 11.70 6.33 -1.48
N TYR A 121 11.58 5.52 -2.53
CA TYR A 121 11.10 5.96 -3.83
C TYR A 121 9.63 5.63 -3.99
N TRP A 122 8.79 6.64 -4.18
CA TRP A 122 7.39 6.51 -4.53
C TRP A 122 7.23 6.64 -6.05
N ILE A 123 7.06 5.50 -6.71
CA ILE A 123 7.09 5.38 -8.17
C ILE A 123 5.65 5.31 -8.66
N LYS A 124 5.24 6.32 -9.42
CA LYS A 124 3.85 6.53 -9.80
C LYS A 124 3.61 6.17 -11.26
N PHE A 125 2.44 5.59 -11.49
CA PHE A 125 1.95 5.20 -12.80
C PHE A 125 0.51 5.69 -12.98
N ALA A 126 0.23 6.28 -14.13
CA ALA A 126 -1.13 6.42 -14.63
C ALA A 126 -1.56 5.07 -15.23
N HIS A 127 -2.86 4.87 -15.36
CA HIS A 127 -3.39 3.72 -16.08
C HIS A 127 -4.49 4.15 -17.06
N ARG A 128 -4.63 3.42 -18.17
CA ARG A 128 -5.63 3.71 -19.23
C ARG A 128 -7.09 3.73 -18.75
N ASN A 129 -7.40 3.12 -17.61
CA ASN A 129 -8.72 3.18 -16.98
C ASN A 129 -8.95 4.46 -16.15
N GLY A 130 -8.00 5.39 -16.15
CA GLY A 130 -8.07 6.66 -15.41
C GLY A 130 -7.60 6.58 -13.96
N SER A 131 -7.11 5.43 -13.48
CA SER A 131 -6.59 5.31 -12.12
C SER A 131 -5.11 5.69 -12.01
N TYR A 132 -4.71 6.04 -10.80
CA TYR A 132 -3.34 6.16 -10.35
C TYR A 132 -2.92 4.91 -9.58
N ASN A 133 -1.64 4.57 -9.72
CA ASN A 133 -1.05 3.35 -9.19
C ASN A 133 0.36 3.66 -8.74
N TRP A 134 0.87 2.92 -7.78
CA TRP A 134 2.26 3.10 -7.35
C TRP A 134 2.86 1.85 -6.75
N VAL A 135 4.19 1.85 -6.75
CA VAL A 135 5.00 1.00 -5.89
C VAL A 135 5.92 1.92 -5.09
N THR A 136 6.06 1.62 -3.81
CA THR A 136 7.02 2.31 -2.93
C THR A 136 8.16 1.35 -2.62
N ILE A 137 9.37 1.71 -3.03
CA ILE A 137 10.59 0.93 -2.81
C ILE A 137 11.44 1.62 -1.76
N GLY A 138 11.75 0.89 -0.69
CA GLY A 138 12.61 1.34 0.40
C GLY A 138 14.06 0.87 0.26
N PRO A 139 14.82 0.99 1.36
CA PRO A 139 16.17 0.47 1.47
C PRO A 139 16.23 -1.03 1.18
N ASP A 140 17.42 -1.51 0.79
CA ASP A 140 17.67 -2.92 0.50
C ASP A 140 16.75 -3.52 -0.60
N ASN A 141 16.15 -2.66 -1.43
CA ASN A 141 15.16 -3.01 -2.46
C ASN A 141 13.83 -3.55 -1.88
N GLN A 142 13.52 -3.24 -0.61
CA GLN A 142 12.30 -3.69 0.02
C GLN A 142 11.07 -3.04 -0.63
N ILE A 143 10.05 -3.84 -0.93
CA ILE A 143 8.74 -3.35 -1.32
C ILE A 143 8.01 -2.92 -0.04
N ILE A 144 7.66 -1.64 0.08
CA ILE A 144 6.95 -1.09 1.23
C ILE A 144 5.46 -0.93 0.91
N GLU A 145 5.13 -0.48 -0.30
CA GLU A 145 3.74 -0.24 -0.70
C GLU A 145 3.51 -0.67 -2.15
N ILE A 146 2.31 -1.17 -2.41
CA ILE A 146 1.77 -1.37 -3.75
C ILE A 146 0.34 -0.84 -3.71
N GLU A 147 -0.07 -0.06 -4.69
CA GLU A 147 -1.48 0.32 -4.86
C GLU A 147 -1.88 0.28 -6.33
N ARG A 148 -3.02 -0.34 -6.60
CA ARG A 148 -3.73 -0.27 -7.87
C ARG A 148 -5.05 0.46 -7.73
N GLU A 149 -5.55 1.02 -8.82
CA GLU A 149 -6.91 1.55 -8.91
C GLU A 149 -7.23 2.68 -7.92
N SER A 150 -6.29 3.61 -7.68
CA SER A 150 -6.57 4.81 -6.89
C SER A 150 -7.14 5.90 -7.78
N PHE A 151 -8.37 6.33 -7.52
CA PHE A 151 -9.05 7.39 -8.26
C PHE A 151 -9.03 8.71 -7.49
N TRP A 152 -9.16 9.80 -8.24
CA TRP A 152 -9.14 11.16 -7.71
C TRP A 152 -10.48 11.85 -7.91
N ASP A 153 -10.96 12.53 -6.87
CA ASP A 153 -12.06 13.49 -6.94
C ASP A 153 -11.45 14.89 -7.17
N TYR A 154 -11.36 15.29 -8.45
CA TYR A 154 -10.78 16.58 -8.83
C TYR A 154 -11.59 17.76 -8.30
N PHE A 155 -12.91 17.61 -8.15
CA PHE A 155 -13.77 18.68 -7.66
C PHE A 155 -13.51 18.95 -6.16
N ARG A 156 -13.28 17.89 -5.38
CA ARG A 156 -12.98 18.00 -3.94
C ARG A 156 -11.49 18.01 -3.61
N ASN A 157 -10.63 18.01 -4.63
CA ASN A 157 -9.17 17.97 -4.54
C ASN A 157 -8.64 16.89 -3.57
N ARG A 158 -9.15 15.66 -3.69
CA ARG A 158 -8.77 14.55 -2.81
C ARG A 158 -8.89 13.21 -3.50
N ARG A 159 -8.35 12.18 -2.87
CA ARG A 159 -8.55 10.78 -3.28
C ARG A 159 -10.04 10.43 -3.20
N ALA A 160 -10.58 9.85 -4.27
CA ALA A 160 -11.94 9.31 -4.32
C ALA A 160 -12.03 7.89 -3.75
N THR A 161 -10.89 7.19 -3.74
CA THR A 161 -10.79 5.79 -3.36
C THR A 161 -10.55 5.62 -1.87
N GLU A 162 -11.31 4.73 -1.25
CA GLU A 162 -11.16 4.31 0.14
C GLU A 162 -9.72 3.84 0.46
N MET A 163 -9.24 4.15 1.66
CA MET A 163 -7.86 3.92 2.09
C MET A 163 -7.79 2.85 3.18
N TRP A 164 -8.31 1.66 2.90
CA TRP A 164 -8.35 0.54 3.86
C TRP A 164 -6.96 0.07 4.34
N ASN A 165 -5.89 0.48 3.66
CA ASN A 165 -4.50 0.25 4.04
C ASN A 165 -3.87 1.41 4.83
N TYR A 166 -4.65 2.42 5.24
CA TYR A 166 -4.18 3.57 6.00
C TYR A 166 -4.94 3.69 7.32
N ASP A 167 -4.26 3.37 8.43
CA ASP A 167 -4.86 3.27 9.75
C ASP A 167 -5.57 4.56 10.20
N ASN A 168 -4.98 5.73 9.95
CA ASN A 168 -5.64 6.99 10.29
C ASN A 168 -6.96 7.18 9.52
N TRP A 169 -7.02 6.80 8.24
CA TRP A 169 -8.27 6.88 7.49
C TRP A 169 -9.30 5.86 8.00
N VAL A 170 -8.87 4.65 8.37
CA VAL A 170 -9.73 3.63 8.98
C VAL A 170 -10.26 4.10 10.34
N LEU A 171 -9.44 4.74 11.17
CA LEU A 171 -9.85 5.32 12.45
C LEU A 171 -10.85 6.46 12.25
N ALA A 172 -10.63 7.33 11.27
CA ALA A 172 -11.58 8.39 10.91
C ALA A 172 -12.91 7.80 10.45
N ARG A 173 -12.87 6.72 9.65
CA ARG A 173 -14.06 6.01 9.15
C ARG A 173 -14.89 5.41 10.29
N GLN A 174 -14.22 5.00 11.36
CA GLN A 174 -14.84 4.47 12.57
C GLN A 174 -15.31 5.57 13.55
N GLY A 175 -15.13 6.85 13.21
CA GLY A 175 -15.47 7.98 14.08
C GLY A 175 -14.57 8.12 15.31
N LYS A 176 -13.40 7.46 15.32
CA LYS A 176 -12.45 7.49 16.44
C LYS A 176 -11.54 8.71 16.42
N ILE A 177 -11.30 9.27 15.23
CA ILE A 177 -10.57 10.52 15.02
C ILE A 177 -11.34 11.41 14.03
N PRO A 178 -11.03 12.72 13.94
CA PRO A 178 -11.64 13.60 12.94
C PRO A 178 -11.36 13.16 11.50
N GLN A 179 -12.20 13.62 10.58
CA GLN A 179 -11.97 13.49 9.14
C GLN A 179 -10.60 14.07 8.76
N LEU A 180 -9.82 13.28 8.02
CA LEU A 180 -8.53 13.70 7.48
C LEU A 180 -8.71 14.82 6.43
N ALA A 181 -7.74 15.73 6.40
CA ALA A 181 -7.69 16.79 5.40
C ALA A 181 -7.44 16.22 4.00
N ALA A 182 -7.75 16.99 2.96
CA ALA A 182 -7.25 16.69 1.63
C ALA A 182 -5.70 16.63 1.67
N PRO A 183 -5.05 15.69 0.96
CA PRO A 183 -5.58 14.91 -0.16
C PRO A 183 -6.29 13.60 0.21
N ASP A 184 -6.44 13.27 1.50
CA ASP A 184 -7.01 11.99 1.91
C ASP A 184 -8.49 11.85 1.55
N ALA A 185 -8.89 10.60 1.31
CA ALA A 185 -10.27 10.29 0.99
C ALA A 185 -11.20 10.66 2.13
N LEU A 186 -12.45 10.97 1.79
CA LEU A 186 -13.49 11.05 2.81
C LEU A 186 -13.64 9.69 3.48
N ALA A 187 -13.74 9.70 4.79
CA ALA A 187 -13.91 8.53 5.61
C ALA A 187 -15.40 8.17 5.67
#